data_AF-A0A7Y7HQF1-F1
#
_entry.id   AF-A0A7Y7HQF1-F1
#
_cell.length_a   1.000
_cell.length_b   1.000
_cell.length_c   1.000
_cell.angle_alpha   90.00
_cell.angle_beta   90.00
_cell.angle_gamma   90.00
#
_symmetry.space_group_name_H-M   'P 1'
#
loop_
_entity.id
_entity.type
_entity.pdbx_description
1 polymer ?
#
loop_
_entity_poly.entity_id
_entity_poly.type
_entity_poly.pdbx_seq_one_letter_code
_entity_poly.pdbx_strand_id
1 'polypeptide(L)'
;MKFERPQSDHELEVILRAAYDLALKSQSTEALALCSWLIEESTTSVAGHRQRAAVFEYQGNVSDAISDMEFVTSHDPGEPADFHALGILYFKLGGMAKAEAAFTASLELSKAVRNTHYKNSCHLFRAAARLKLTHYQEALADAQALPDQYSTHMPGVGMRSKEHIVVEAERELSRMARRNHRAY
;
A
#
# COMPACT_ATOMS: atom_id res chain seq x y z
N MET A 1 -20.97 -15.19 16.16
CA MET A 1 -19.94 -16.22 16.36
C MET A 1 -19.25 -15.91 17.68
N LYS A 2 -19.02 -16.89 18.57
CA LYS A 2 -18.38 -16.63 19.87
C LYS A 2 -16.95 -17.16 19.81
N PHE A 3 -15.98 -16.26 19.75
CA PHE A 3 -14.56 -16.58 19.76
C PHE A 3 -14.01 -16.51 21.18
N GLU A 4 -12.98 -17.30 21.43
CA GLU A 4 -12.12 -17.18 22.61
C GLU A 4 -10.81 -16.48 22.22
N ARG A 5 -10.11 -15.91 23.21
CA ARG A 5 -8.83 -15.23 22.97
C ARG A 5 -7.85 -16.22 22.31
N PRO A 6 -7.28 -15.90 21.12
CA PRO A 6 -6.43 -16.85 20.42
C PRO A 6 -5.18 -17.13 21.24
N GLN A 7 -4.86 -18.42 21.39
CA GLN A 7 -3.67 -18.92 22.09
C GLN A 7 -2.57 -19.36 21.10
N SER A 8 -2.85 -19.28 19.80
CA SER A 8 -1.91 -19.61 18.73
C SER A 8 -2.12 -18.74 17.50
N ASP A 9 -1.10 -18.67 16.64
CA ASP A 9 -1.18 -17.94 15.37
C ASP A 9 -2.29 -18.48 14.46
N HIS A 10 -2.53 -19.80 14.49
CA HIS A 10 -3.60 -20.42 13.72
C HIS A 10 -4.99 -19.96 14.18
N GLU A 11 -5.23 -19.93 15.50
CA GLU A 11 -6.49 -19.41 16.04
C GLU A 11 -6.67 -17.92 15.74
N LEU A 12 -5.59 -17.14 15.85
CA LEU A 12 -5.60 -15.72 15.49
C LEU A 12 -5.97 -15.55 14.01
N GLU A 13 -5.35 -16.30 13.10
CA GLU A 13 -5.64 -16.25 11.66
C GLU A 13 -7.11 -16.56 11.35
N VAL A 14 -7.70 -17.55 12.02
CA VAL A 14 -9.13 -17.88 11.88
C VAL A 14 -10.02 -16.70 12.28
N ILE A 15 -9.69 -16.01 13.37
CA ILE A 15 -10.44 -14.84 13.85
C ILE A 15 -10.28 -13.65 12.89
N LEU A 16 -9.06 -13.37 12.42
CA LEU A 16 -8.77 -12.30 11.46
C LEU A 16 -9.54 -12.51 10.15
N ARG A 17 -9.53 -13.74 9.62
CA ARG A 17 -10.30 -14.11 8.44
C ARG A 17 -11.80 -13.92 8.67
N ALA A 18 -12.32 -14.33 9.82
CA ALA A 18 -13.72 -14.14 10.16
C ALA A 18 -14.09 -12.64 10.20
N ALA A 19 -13.21 -11.77 10.72
CA ALA A 19 -13.43 -10.32 10.70
C ALA A 19 -13.56 -9.79 9.27
N TYR A 20 -12.69 -10.22 8.36
CA TYR A 20 -12.78 -9.81 6.96
C TYR A 20 -14.02 -10.36 6.26
N ASP A 21 -14.36 -11.63 6.48
CA ASP A 21 -15.56 -12.27 5.92
C ASP A 21 -16.85 -11.57 6.39
N LEU A 22 -16.89 -11.05 7.62
CA LEU A 22 -17.98 -10.21 8.11
C LEU A 22 -18.07 -8.90 7.31
N ALA A 23 -16.94 -8.22 7.07
CA ALA A 23 -16.91 -7.00 6.27
C ALA A 23 -17.44 -7.25 4.85
N LEU A 24 -17.04 -8.34 4.20
CA LEU A 24 -17.53 -8.75 2.88
C LEU A 24 -19.04 -8.97 2.84
N LYS A 25 -19.64 -9.44 3.96
CA LYS A 25 -21.09 -9.64 4.12
C LYS A 25 -21.85 -8.37 4.50
N SER A 26 -21.20 -7.21 4.39
CA SER A 26 -21.73 -5.92 4.88
C SER A 26 -21.98 -5.86 6.40
N GLN A 27 -21.45 -6.82 7.16
CA GLN A 27 -21.49 -6.90 8.63
C GLN A 27 -20.32 -6.13 9.23
N SER A 28 -20.26 -4.85 8.84
CA SER A 28 -19.16 -3.94 9.11
C SER A 28 -18.97 -3.64 10.60
N THR A 29 -20.06 -3.51 11.34
CA THR A 29 -20.03 -3.27 12.79
C THR A 29 -19.45 -4.47 13.53
N GLU A 30 -19.88 -5.70 13.19
CA GLU A 30 -19.32 -6.90 13.81
C GLU A 30 -17.85 -7.12 13.45
N ALA A 31 -17.47 -6.85 12.19
CA ALA A 31 -16.07 -6.92 11.75
C ALA A 31 -15.16 -5.99 12.57
N LEU A 32 -15.56 -4.71 12.72
CA LEU A 32 -14.81 -3.72 13.47
C LEU A 32 -14.79 -4.02 14.98
N ALA A 33 -15.88 -4.55 15.53
CA ALA A 33 -15.93 -4.98 16.92
C ALA A 33 -14.96 -6.14 17.18
N LEU A 34 -14.87 -7.11 16.26
CA LEU A 34 -13.94 -8.23 16.39
C LEU A 34 -12.47 -7.77 16.30
N CYS A 35 -12.16 -6.85 15.38
CA CYS A 35 -10.82 -6.29 15.29
C CYS A 35 -10.47 -5.45 16.53
N SER A 36 -11.40 -4.63 17.01
CA SER A 36 -11.19 -3.81 18.22
C SER A 36 -10.98 -4.66 19.46
N TRP A 37 -11.72 -5.78 19.56
CA TRP A 37 -11.49 -6.77 20.60
C TRP A 37 -10.07 -7.35 20.51
N LEU A 38 -9.56 -7.73 19.34
CA LEU A 38 -8.16 -8.18 19.18
C LEU A 38 -7.13 -7.10 19.55
N ILE A 39 -7.46 -5.81 19.40
CA ILE A 39 -6.56 -4.70 19.73
C ILE A 39 -6.32 -4.55 21.24
N GLU A 40 -7.24 -5.02 22.07
CA GLU A 40 -7.17 -4.91 23.54
C GLU A 40 -5.99 -5.69 24.15
N GLU A 41 -5.49 -6.72 23.49
CA GLU A 41 -4.37 -7.54 23.97
C GLU A 41 -3.09 -7.19 23.22
N SER A 42 -2.01 -6.95 23.97
CA SER A 42 -0.71 -6.57 23.38
C SER A 42 -0.18 -7.57 22.34
N THR A 43 -0.42 -8.88 22.54
CA THR A 43 0.06 -9.95 21.65
C THR A 43 -0.69 -10.01 20.33
N THR A 44 -1.95 -9.53 20.27
CA THR A 44 -2.77 -9.52 19.06
C THR A 44 -2.98 -8.13 18.49
N SER A 45 -2.47 -7.09 19.16
CA SER A 45 -2.73 -5.69 18.84
C SER A 45 -2.34 -5.33 17.41
N VAL A 46 -1.11 -5.66 17.00
CA VAL A 46 -0.61 -5.38 15.63
C VAL A 46 -1.49 -6.07 14.59
N ALA A 47 -1.81 -7.35 14.78
CA ALA A 47 -2.66 -8.10 13.85
C ALA A 47 -4.10 -7.55 13.81
N GLY A 48 -4.64 -7.14 14.95
CA GLY A 48 -5.95 -6.49 15.06
C GLY A 48 -6.01 -5.17 14.32
N HIS A 49 -5.00 -4.30 14.47
CA HIS A 49 -4.88 -3.05 13.70
C HIS A 49 -4.75 -3.33 12.19
N ARG A 50 -3.89 -4.27 11.79
CA ARG A 50 -3.72 -4.67 10.38
C ARG A 50 -5.05 -5.12 9.76
N GLN A 51 -5.81 -5.94 10.49
CA GLN A 51 -7.10 -6.44 10.00
C GLN A 51 -8.18 -5.36 10.01
N ARG A 52 -8.19 -4.46 11.00
CA ARG A 52 -9.12 -3.33 11.05
C ARG A 52 -8.88 -2.36 9.90
N ALA A 53 -7.62 -2.12 9.54
CA ALA A 53 -7.27 -1.34 8.36
C ALA A 53 -7.83 -1.94 7.07
N ALA A 54 -7.73 -3.26 6.89
CA ALA A 54 -8.30 -3.95 5.73
C ALA A 54 -9.85 -3.83 5.69
N VAL A 55 -10.52 -3.89 6.85
CA VAL A 55 -11.97 -3.67 6.95
C VAL A 55 -12.34 -2.23 6.60
N PHE A 56 -11.62 -1.24 7.13
CA PHE A 56 -11.83 0.17 6.81
C PHE A 56 -11.57 0.46 5.33
N GLU A 57 -10.51 -0.10 4.75
CA GLU A 57 -10.21 0.03 3.33
C GLU A 57 -11.35 -0.51 2.47
N TYR A 58 -11.89 -1.69 2.82
CA TYR A 58 -13.03 -2.29 2.12
C TYR A 58 -14.29 -1.42 2.19
N GLN A 59 -14.50 -0.73 3.32
CA GLN A 59 -15.60 0.23 3.51
C GLN A 59 -15.38 1.57 2.78
N GLY A 60 -14.18 1.80 2.23
CA GLY A 60 -13.79 3.09 1.66
C GLY A 60 -13.36 4.13 2.69
N ASN A 61 -13.25 3.76 3.97
CA ASN A 61 -12.78 4.61 5.07
C ASN A 61 -11.24 4.67 5.07
N VAL A 62 -10.66 5.21 4.00
CA VAL A 62 -9.20 5.19 3.75
C VAL A 62 -8.41 5.91 4.86
N SER A 63 -8.93 6.99 5.44
CA SER A 63 -8.24 7.74 6.50
C SER A 63 -8.06 6.93 7.79
N ASP A 64 -9.07 6.16 8.19
CA ASP A 64 -9.00 5.30 9.37
C ASP A 64 -8.08 4.10 9.11
N ALA A 65 -8.13 3.54 7.89
CA ALA A 65 -7.21 2.49 7.46
C ALA A 65 -5.73 2.94 7.51
N ILE A 66 -5.45 4.18 7.09
CA ILE A 66 -4.11 4.76 7.20
C ILE A 66 -3.68 4.85 8.66
N SER A 67 -4.54 5.33 9.55
CA SER A 67 -4.21 5.48 10.97
C SER A 67 -3.84 4.13 11.60
N ASP A 68 -4.58 3.07 11.27
CA ASP A 68 -4.27 1.71 11.73
C ASP A 68 -2.97 1.16 11.11
N MET A 69 -2.70 1.40 9.83
CA MET A 69 -1.45 0.94 9.20
C MET A 69 -0.21 1.74 9.63
N GLU A 70 -0.36 3.04 9.95
CA GLU A 70 0.68 3.83 10.59
C GLU A 70 1.03 3.25 11.98
N PHE A 71 0.04 2.77 12.73
CA PHE A 71 0.29 2.02 13.98
C PHE A 71 1.06 0.72 13.70
N VAL A 72 0.60 -0.11 12.76
CA VAL A 72 1.24 -1.40 12.42
C VAL A 72 2.70 -1.21 12.06
N THR A 73 2.99 -0.33 11.11
CA THR A 73 4.36 -0.09 10.62
C THR A 73 5.29 0.56 11.65
N SER A 74 4.73 1.21 12.69
CA SER A 74 5.51 1.77 13.80
C SER A 74 5.85 0.76 14.89
N HIS A 75 5.02 -0.28 15.07
CA HIS A 75 5.16 -1.27 16.15
C HIS A 75 5.73 -2.61 15.66
N ASP A 76 5.57 -2.92 14.38
CA ASP A 76 6.10 -4.12 13.73
C ASP A 76 6.65 -3.76 12.32
N PRO A 77 7.83 -3.10 12.24
CA PRO A 77 8.39 -2.63 10.98
C PRO A 77 9.04 -3.75 10.13
N GLY A 78 8.73 -5.02 10.38
CA GLY A 78 9.42 -6.16 9.79
C GLY A 78 8.85 -6.66 8.45
N GLU A 79 7.61 -6.30 8.11
CA GLU A 79 6.88 -6.92 7.02
C GLU A 79 6.75 -5.99 5.78
N PRO A 80 7.36 -6.33 4.63
CA PRO A 80 7.22 -5.55 3.40
C PRO A 80 5.77 -5.32 2.96
N ALA A 81 4.86 -6.27 3.22
CA ALA A 81 3.45 -6.16 2.90
C ALA A 81 2.78 -4.96 3.59
N ASP A 82 3.15 -4.64 4.82
CA ASP A 82 2.51 -3.59 5.60
C ASP A 82 2.84 -2.21 5.03
N PHE A 83 4.10 -1.99 4.64
CA PHE A 83 4.51 -0.77 3.95
C PHE A 83 3.93 -0.67 2.53
N HIS A 84 3.75 -1.80 1.83
CA HIS A 84 3.09 -1.83 0.53
C HIS A 84 1.61 -1.43 0.65
N ALA A 85 0.88 -2.00 1.62
CA ALA A 85 -0.51 -1.67 1.90
C ALA A 85 -0.66 -0.19 2.30
N LEU A 86 0.18 0.31 3.22
CA LEU A 86 0.20 1.71 3.61
C LEU A 86 0.47 2.64 2.41
N GLY A 87 1.39 2.26 1.52
CA GLY A 87 1.66 2.99 0.28
C GLY A 87 0.44 3.08 -0.64
N ILE A 88 -0.30 1.98 -0.81
CA ILE A 88 -1.55 1.97 -1.58
C ILE A 88 -2.60 2.89 -0.95
N LEU A 89 -2.74 2.87 0.37
CA LEU A 89 -3.70 3.72 1.07
C LEU A 89 -3.36 5.22 0.92
N TYR A 90 -2.09 5.60 1.07
CA TYR A 90 -1.66 6.97 0.79
C TYR A 90 -1.86 7.36 -0.67
N PHE A 91 -1.60 6.45 -1.61
CA PHE A 91 -1.85 6.67 -3.02
C PHE A 91 -3.34 6.94 -3.29
N LYS A 92 -4.24 6.13 -2.70
CA LYS A 92 -5.69 6.31 -2.75
C LYS A 92 -6.13 7.68 -2.23
N LEU A 93 -5.53 8.14 -1.12
CA LEU A 93 -5.87 9.44 -0.51
C LEU A 93 -5.24 10.64 -1.24
N GLY A 94 -4.37 10.42 -2.23
CA GLY A 94 -3.66 11.50 -2.92
C GLY A 94 -2.35 11.95 -2.26
N GLY A 95 -1.94 11.29 -1.17
CA GLY A 95 -0.72 11.56 -0.41
C GLY A 95 0.54 11.06 -1.11
N MET A 96 0.85 11.55 -2.31
CA MET A 96 1.88 10.98 -3.19
C MET A 96 3.27 10.92 -2.54
N ALA A 97 3.67 11.93 -1.76
CA ALA A 97 4.95 11.92 -1.05
C ALA A 97 5.04 10.83 0.02
N LYS A 98 3.95 10.64 0.78
CA LYS A 98 3.86 9.56 1.77
C LYS A 98 3.79 8.18 1.11
N ALA A 99 3.09 8.08 -0.03
CA ALA A 99 3.04 6.86 -0.82
C ALA A 99 4.44 6.48 -1.35
N GLU A 100 5.20 7.44 -1.92
CA GLU A 100 6.57 7.22 -2.36
C GLU A 100 7.47 6.71 -1.21
N ALA A 101 7.37 7.32 -0.02
CA ALA A 101 8.12 6.90 1.15
C ALA A 101 7.78 5.46 1.59
N ALA A 102 6.49 5.12 1.67
CA ALA A 102 6.03 3.79 2.07
C ALA A 102 6.45 2.70 1.06
N PHE A 103 6.31 2.93 -0.25
CA PHE A 103 6.80 1.98 -1.25
C PHE A 103 8.32 1.82 -1.22
N THR A 104 9.05 2.89 -0.90
CA THR A 104 10.50 2.82 -0.72
C THR A 104 10.86 1.95 0.48
N ALA A 105 10.20 2.12 1.63
CA ALA A 105 10.40 1.27 2.79
C ALA A 105 10.09 -0.20 2.49
N SER A 106 8.98 -0.48 1.79
CA SER A 106 8.63 -1.84 1.36
C SER A 106 9.70 -2.48 0.47
N LEU A 107 10.28 -1.74 -0.49
CA LEU A 107 11.35 -2.21 -1.38
C LEU A 107 12.67 -2.48 -0.63
N GLU A 108 13.05 -1.61 0.30
CA GLU A 108 14.26 -1.80 1.11
C GLU A 108 14.12 -3.02 2.04
N LEU A 109 12.97 -3.17 2.71
CA LEU A 109 12.69 -4.34 3.54
C LEU A 109 12.62 -5.61 2.70
N SER A 110 11.94 -5.59 1.55
CA SER A 110 11.88 -6.69 0.58
C SER A 110 13.29 -7.20 0.23
N LYS A 111 14.24 -6.28 0.00
CA LYS A 111 15.64 -6.63 -0.25
C LYS A 111 16.32 -7.23 0.98
N ALA A 112 16.08 -6.67 2.17
CA ALA A 112 16.65 -7.15 3.42
C ALA A 112 16.19 -8.58 3.76
N VAL A 113 14.89 -8.86 3.63
CA VAL A 113 14.28 -10.17 3.93
C VAL A 113 14.27 -11.13 2.73
N ARG A 114 14.82 -10.72 1.58
CA ARG A 114 14.85 -11.48 0.31
C ARG A 114 13.45 -11.91 -0.18
N ASN A 115 12.44 -11.10 0.10
CA ASN A 115 11.08 -11.29 -0.41
C ASN A 115 10.87 -10.36 -1.61
N THR A 116 10.56 -10.92 -2.79
CA THR A 116 10.36 -10.12 -4.01
C THR A 116 8.89 -9.94 -4.39
N HIS A 117 7.95 -10.44 -3.58
CA HIS A 117 6.53 -10.50 -3.91
C HIS A 117 5.95 -9.13 -4.28
N TYR A 118 6.24 -8.10 -3.48
CA TYR A 118 5.72 -6.75 -3.67
C TYR A 118 6.56 -5.88 -4.61
N LYS A 119 7.72 -6.36 -5.06
CA LYS A 119 8.72 -5.55 -5.77
C LYS A 119 8.14 -4.82 -6.99
N ASN A 120 7.50 -5.55 -7.90
CA ASN A 120 6.99 -4.95 -9.13
C ASN A 120 5.82 -4.00 -8.87
N SER A 121 4.95 -4.35 -7.91
CA SER A 121 3.84 -3.47 -7.53
C SER A 121 4.37 -2.17 -6.92
N CYS A 122 5.32 -2.25 -5.99
CA CYS A 122 5.95 -1.08 -5.38
C CYS A 122 6.63 -0.19 -6.43
N HIS A 123 7.41 -0.75 -7.36
CA HIS A 123 8.01 0.05 -8.43
C HIS A 123 6.96 0.77 -9.28
N LEU A 124 5.91 0.07 -9.71
CA LEU A 124 4.90 0.68 -10.58
C LEU A 124 4.09 1.77 -9.85
N PHE A 125 3.65 1.52 -8.61
CA PHE A 125 2.95 2.53 -7.81
C PHE A 125 3.84 3.71 -7.41
N ARG A 126 5.10 3.46 -7.02
CA ARG A 126 6.06 4.52 -6.71
C ARG A 126 6.37 5.38 -7.93
N ALA A 127 6.51 4.78 -9.11
CA ALA A 127 6.69 5.51 -10.35
C ALA A 127 5.49 6.42 -10.67
N ALA A 128 4.27 5.91 -10.47
CA ALA A 128 3.05 6.71 -10.66
C ALA A 128 2.97 7.88 -9.65
N ALA A 129 3.34 7.66 -8.39
CA ALA A 129 3.43 8.72 -7.39
C ALA A 129 4.48 9.77 -7.78
N ARG A 130 5.66 9.33 -8.24
CA ARG A 130 6.76 10.17 -8.72
C ARG A 130 6.37 11.02 -9.93
N LEU A 131 5.57 10.50 -10.87
CA LEU A 131 5.00 11.31 -11.96
C LEU A 131 4.18 12.48 -11.44
N LYS A 132 3.35 12.26 -10.41
CA LYS A 132 2.53 13.31 -9.77
C LYS A 132 3.38 14.32 -8.99
N LEU A 133 4.51 13.87 -8.45
CA LEU A 133 5.49 14.70 -7.75
C LEU A 133 6.50 15.37 -8.70
N THR A 134 6.41 15.15 -10.01
CA THR A 134 7.35 15.66 -11.03
C THR A 134 8.77 15.07 -10.96
N HIS A 135 8.96 13.99 -10.22
CA HIS A 135 10.20 13.20 -10.12
C HIS A 135 10.34 12.27 -11.34
N TYR A 136 10.39 12.85 -12.55
CA TYR A 136 10.26 12.11 -13.81
C TYR A 136 11.41 11.13 -14.07
N GLN A 137 12.63 11.47 -13.65
CA GLN A 137 13.81 10.62 -13.83
C GLN A 137 13.73 9.38 -12.93
N GLU A 138 13.32 9.55 -11.68
CA GLU A 138 13.11 8.47 -10.74
C GLU A 138 11.92 7.59 -11.13
N ALA A 139 10.87 8.18 -11.71
CA ALA A 139 9.75 7.42 -12.30
C ALA A 139 10.21 6.51 -13.45
N LEU A 140 11.11 6.99 -14.32
CA LEU A 140 11.71 6.16 -15.37
C LEU A 140 12.59 5.06 -14.80
N ALA A 141 13.37 5.33 -13.77
CA ALA A 141 14.20 4.32 -13.12
C ALA A 141 13.36 3.20 -12.50
N ASP A 142 12.24 3.54 -11.85
CA ASP A 142 11.29 2.55 -11.35
C ASP A 142 10.65 1.75 -12.49
N ALA A 143 10.26 2.41 -13.59
CA ALA A 143 9.69 1.73 -14.74
C ALA A 143 10.69 0.75 -15.39
N GLN A 144 11.97 1.10 -15.47
CA GLN A 144 13.03 0.23 -16.00
C GLN A 144 13.23 -1.03 -15.16
N ALA A 145 12.96 -0.98 -13.85
CA ALA A 145 13.04 -2.15 -12.96
C ALA A 145 11.90 -3.16 -13.18
N LEU A 146 10.88 -2.82 -13.98
CA LEU A 146 9.72 -3.66 -14.24
C LEU A 146 9.92 -4.55 -15.49
N PRO A 147 9.38 -5.77 -15.49
CA PRO A 147 9.22 -6.57 -16.70
C PRO A 147 8.41 -5.81 -17.77
N ASP A 148 8.67 -6.11 -19.03
CA ASP A 148 7.90 -5.54 -20.13
C ASP A 148 6.42 -5.94 -20.02
N GLN A 149 5.53 -5.01 -20.36
CA GLN A 149 4.08 -5.17 -20.28
C GLN A 149 3.53 -5.37 -18.86
N TYR A 150 4.37 -5.20 -17.82
CA TYR A 150 3.90 -5.24 -16.44
C TYR A 150 2.84 -4.17 -16.22
N SER A 151 1.69 -4.59 -15.69
CA SER A 151 0.55 -3.73 -15.43
C SER A 151 -0.20 -4.16 -14.17
N THR A 152 -0.87 -3.20 -13.54
CA THR A 152 -1.75 -3.44 -12.41
C THR A 152 -2.86 -2.40 -12.38
N HIS A 153 -3.96 -2.74 -11.71
CA HIS A 153 -5.04 -1.79 -11.48
C HIS A 153 -4.66 -0.83 -10.35
N MET A 154 -4.62 0.47 -10.64
CA MET A 154 -4.39 1.51 -9.65
C MET A 154 -5.71 2.16 -9.21
N PRO A 155 -5.97 2.27 -7.90
CA PRO A 155 -7.15 2.95 -7.39
C PRO A 155 -7.27 4.40 -7.90
N GLY A 156 -8.45 4.79 -8.36
CA GLY A 156 -8.73 6.14 -8.89
C GLY A 156 -8.08 6.47 -10.24
N VAL A 157 -7.26 5.58 -10.79
CA VAL A 157 -6.54 5.80 -12.06
C VAL A 157 -6.90 4.75 -13.11
N GLY A 158 -7.23 3.53 -12.71
CA GLY A 158 -7.53 2.40 -13.60
C GLY A 158 -6.27 1.57 -13.91
N MET A 159 -6.34 0.80 -15.00
CA MET A 159 -5.20 -0.04 -15.41
C MET A 159 -4.00 0.84 -15.80
N ARG A 160 -2.86 0.59 -15.18
CA ARG A 160 -1.60 1.28 -15.46
C ARG A 160 -0.52 0.26 -15.78
N SER A 161 0.31 0.56 -16.76
CA SER A 161 1.46 -0.28 -17.14
C SER A 161 2.76 0.49 -17.08
N LYS A 162 3.88 -0.24 -17.11
CA LYS A 162 5.23 0.31 -17.28
C LYS A 162 5.28 1.30 -18.45
N GLU A 163 4.72 0.94 -19.60
CA GLU A 163 4.78 1.74 -20.83
C GLU A 163 4.03 3.07 -20.67
N HIS A 164 2.89 3.07 -19.95
CA HIS A 164 2.21 4.32 -19.62
C HIS A 164 3.10 5.26 -18.80
N ILE A 165 3.83 4.71 -17.82
CA ILE A 165 4.76 5.51 -17.00
C ILE A 165 5.89 6.09 -17.87
N VAL A 166 6.50 5.26 -18.72
CA VAL A 166 7.59 5.68 -19.61
C VAL A 166 7.16 6.82 -20.53
N VAL A 167 6.04 6.64 -21.24
CA VAL A 167 5.53 7.65 -22.19
C VAL A 167 5.21 8.98 -21.48
N GLU A 168 4.60 8.93 -20.30
CA GLU A 168 4.30 10.15 -19.54
C GLU A 168 5.57 10.86 -19.05
N ALA A 169 6.53 10.14 -18.47
CA ALA A 169 7.77 10.72 -17.97
C ALA A 169 8.62 11.34 -19.09
N GLU A 170 8.81 10.63 -20.20
CA GLU A 170 9.59 11.12 -21.35
C GLU A 170 8.97 12.37 -21.99
N ARG A 171 7.63 12.40 -22.06
CA ARG A 171 6.90 13.56 -22.57
C ARG A 171 7.14 14.79 -21.71
N GLU A 172 7.05 14.67 -20.38
CA GLU A 172 7.26 15.82 -19.48
C GLU A 172 8.73 16.26 -19.47
N LEU A 173 9.69 15.34 -19.46
CA LEU A 173 11.11 15.65 -19.57
C LEU A 173 11.43 16.40 -20.87
N SER A 174 10.87 15.95 -22.00
CA SER A 174 11.02 16.63 -23.29
C SER A 174 10.43 18.04 -23.28
N ARG A 175 9.29 18.25 -22.61
CA ARG A 175 8.68 19.58 -22.44
C ARG A 175 9.56 20.51 -21.59
N MET A 176 10.12 20.00 -20.49
CA MET A 176 11.03 20.78 -19.63
C MET A 176 12.30 21.18 -20.39
N ALA A 177 12.90 20.25 -21.13
CA ALA A 177 14.07 20.54 -21.96
C ALA A 177 13.77 21.66 -22.97
N ARG A 178 12.65 21.58 -23.70
CA ARG A 178 12.25 22.61 -24.69
C ARG A 178 11.98 23.98 -24.05
N ARG A 179 11.42 24.03 -22.84
CA ARG A 179 11.20 25.29 -22.10
C ARG A 179 12.53 25.93 -21.73
N ASN A 180 13.49 25.14 -21.25
CA ASN A 180 14.80 25.65 -20.86
C ASN A 180 15.60 26.18 -22.06
N HIS A 181 15.45 25.61 -23.25
CA HIS A 181 16.12 26.09 -24.47
C HIS A 181 15.48 27.37 -25.07
N ARG A 182 14.25 27.72 -24.70
CA ARG A 182 13.58 28.96 -25.16
C ARG A 182 13.80 30.16 -24.23
N ALA A 183 14.44 29.94 -23.08
CA ALA A 183 14.72 30.97 -22.08
C ALA A 183 16.11 31.61 -22.22
N TYR A 184 16.87 31.21 -23.25
CA TYR A 184 18.16 31.76 -23.67
C TYR A 184 18.03 32.30 -25.10
#